data_AF-A0ABC8K707-F1
#
_entry.id   AF-A0ABC8K707-F1
#
_cell.length_a   1.000
_cell.length_b   1.000
_cell.length_c   1.000
_cell.angle_alpha   90.00
_cell.angle_beta   90.00
_cell.angle_gamma   90.00
#
_symmetry.space_group_name_H-M   'P 1'
#
loop_
_entity.id
_entity.type
_entity.pdbx_description
1 polymer ?
#
loop_
_entity_poly.entity_id
_entity_poly.type
_entity_poly.pdbx_seq_one_letter_code
_entity_poly.pdbx_strand_id
1 'polypeptide(L)'
;MLQLLVSIQALILNQKPYFNEPAYGGTKGTKSGEAHSKVYSENVFILSLRTMVYRMRKPPKHFEEFVRSHYFERAHDLVKAANAYIDGAPLGSIVKGGVQDIEESSEGGSMKFRTDVAVFMKTVVEELVKLGVKELEDKLKPPPVVNANTESNCKRSISSRLLAFGFD
;
A
#
# COMPACT_ATOMS: atom_id res chain seq x y z
N MET A 1 1.16 30.14 -7.59
CA MET A 1 0.33 29.04 -7.04
C MET A 1 0.68 27.64 -7.58
N LEU A 2 1.18 27.50 -8.82
CA LEU A 2 1.62 26.18 -9.33
C LEU A 2 2.80 25.59 -8.55
N GLN A 3 3.77 26.42 -8.16
CA GLN A 3 4.98 25.98 -7.46
C GLN A 3 4.68 25.34 -6.08
N LEU A 4 3.62 25.80 -5.39
CA LEU A 4 3.16 25.21 -4.13
C LEU A 4 2.55 23.81 -4.35
N LEU A 5 1.81 23.62 -5.45
CA LEU A 5 1.20 22.33 -5.80
C LEU A 5 2.27 21.31 -6.22
N VAL A 6 3.26 21.75 -7.00
CA VAL A 6 4.40 20.92 -7.41
C VAL A 6 5.24 20.51 -6.20
N SER A 7 5.47 21.40 -5.24
CA SER A 7 6.20 21.04 -4.01
C SER A 7 5.44 20.03 -3.14
N ILE A 8 4.10 20.09 -3.08
CA ILE A 8 3.29 19.10 -2.36
C ILE A 8 3.42 17.72 -3.00
N GLN A 9 3.34 17.64 -4.34
CA GLN A 9 3.48 16.38 -5.07
C GLN A 9 4.87 15.77 -4.91
N ALA A 10 5.92 16.59 -4.93
CA ALA A 10 7.30 16.11 -4.82
C ALA A 10 7.71 15.73 -3.39
N LEU A 11 7.23 16.47 -2.37
CA LEU A 11 7.71 16.31 -0.99
C LEU A 11 6.81 15.39 -0.16
N ILE A 12 5.50 15.39 -0.38
CA ILE A 12 4.56 14.65 0.48
C ILE A 12 4.13 13.33 -0.16
N LEU A 13 3.95 13.30 -1.48
CA LEU A 13 3.48 12.12 -2.24
C LEU A 13 4.64 11.37 -2.91
N ASN A 14 5.74 11.19 -2.17
CA ASN A 14 6.90 10.46 -2.65
C ASN A 14 6.69 8.93 -2.52
N GLN A 15 7.47 8.12 -3.26
CA GLN A 15 7.39 6.65 -3.24
C GLN A 15 7.75 6.05 -1.87
N LYS A 16 8.56 6.75 -1.07
CA LYS A 16 8.98 6.30 0.28
C LYS A 16 8.76 7.39 1.33
N PRO A 17 7.50 7.67 1.69
CA PRO A 17 7.15 8.78 2.58
C PRO A 17 7.69 8.61 4.01
N TYR A 18 8.03 7.38 4.42
CA TYR A 18 8.66 7.09 5.71
C TYR A 18 9.94 7.91 5.96
N PHE A 19 10.75 8.15 4.92
CA PHE A 19 12.01 8.88 5.04
C PHE A 19 11.85 10.40 5.01
N ASN A 20 10.63 10.92 4.87
CA ASN A 20 10.36 12.35 5.00
C ASN A 20 10.46 12.82 6.46
N GLU A 21 10.38 11.91 7.41
CA GLU A 21 10.56 12.21 8.82
C GLU A 21 12.05 12.47 9.13
N PRO A 22 12.41 13.59 9.78
CA PRO A 22 13.80 13.96 10.04
C PRO A 22 14.63 12.89 10.77
N ALA A 23 13.98 12.07 11.60
CA ALA A 23 14.63 11.01 12.38
C ALA A 23 15.02 9.77 11.56
N TYR A 24 14.41 9.56 10.38
CA TYR A 24 14.59 8.32 9.61
C TYR A 24 15.43 8.49 8.35
N GLY A 25 15.79 9.72 7.97
CA GLY A 25 16.63 9.97 6.79
C GLY A 25 17.96 9.19 6.79
N GLY A 26 18.57 9.00 7.96
CA GLY A 26 19.84 8.27 8.11
C GLY A 26 19.73 6.74 7.97
N THR A 27 18.53 6.16 8.00
CA THR A 27 18.33 4.70 7.85
C THR A 27 17.98 4.29 6.42
N LYS A 28 17.91 5.25 5.50
CA LYS A 28 17.64 5.02 4.08
C LYS A 28 18.72 4.10 3.48
N GLY A 29 18.29 3.11 2.70
CA GLY A 29 19.18 2.09 2.13
C GLY A 29 19.61 0.99 3.10
N THR A 30 19.27 1.07 4.39
CA THR A 30 19.48 -0.05 5.32
C THR A 30 18.32 -1.05 5.21
N LYS A 31 18.60 -2.35 5.39
CA LYS A 31 17.54 -3.39 5.35
C LYS A 31 16.39 -3.11 6.32
N SER A 32 16.71 -2.63 7.53
CA SER A 32 15.70 -2.27 8.54
C SER A 32 14.89 -1.05 8.12
N GLY A 33 15.53 0.02 7.63
CA GLY A 33 14.83 1.21 7.14
C GLY A 33 13.92 0.92 5.95
N GLU A 34 14.37 0.09 5.00
CA GLU A 34 13.57 -0.33 3.85
C GLU A 34 12.36 -1.19 4.25
N ALA A 35 12.53 -2.10 5.22
CA ALA A 35 11.41 -2.88 5.77
C ALA A 35 10.36 -1.99 6.46
N HIS A 36 10.80 -1.00 7.24
CA HIS A 36 9.90 -0.03 7.87
C HIS A 36 9.19 0.86 6.83
N SER A 37 9.92 1.31 5.81
CA SER A 37 9.35 2.09 4.70
C SER A 37 8.28 1.31 3.94
N LYS A 38 8.49 0.01 3.71
CA LYS A 38 7.51 -0.87 3.06
C LYS A 38 6.21 -0.97 3.88
N VAL A 39 6.30 -1.32 5.17
CA VAL A 39 5.13 -1.43 6.06
C VAL A 39 4.40 -0.09 6.17
N TYR A 40 5.14 1.02 6.26
CA TYR A 40 4.55 2.35 6.29
C TYR A 40 3.74 2.65 5.01
N SER A 41 4.33 2.37 3.85
CA SER A 41 3.70 2.63 2.55
C SER A 41 2.43 1.78 2.35
N GLU A 42 2.47 0.50 2.75
CA GLU A 42 1.30 -0.39 2.77
C GLU A 42 0.15 0.21 3.60
N ASN A 43 0.44 0.71 4.80
CA ASN A 43 -0.57 1.35 5.66
C ASN A 43 -1.12 2.64 5.04
N VAL A 44 -0.27 3.49 4.46
CA VAL A 44 -0.68 4.72 3.78
C VAL A 44 -1.59 4.44 2.60
N PHE A 45 -1.37 3.34 1.87
CA PHE A 45 -2.26 2.94 0.79
C PHE A 45 -3.67 2.60 1.31
N ILE A 46 -3.79 1.85 2.41
CA ILE A 46 -5.11 1.56 3.02
C ILE A 46 -5.81 2.85 3.48
N LEU A 47 -5.07 3.79 4.06
CA LEU A 47 -5.61 5.11 4.40
C LEU A 47 -6.07 5.87 3.15
N SER A 48 -5.35 5.75 2.04
CA SER A 48 -5.74 6.36 0.77
C SER A 48 -7.08 5.80 0.28
N LEU A 49 -7.30 4.48 0.36
CA LEU A 49 -8.60 3.88 0.03
C LEU A 49 -9.72 4.42 0.93
N ARG A 50 -9.47 4.57 2.24
CA ARG A 50 -10.44 5.19 3.18
C ARG A 50 -10.78 6.61 2.77
N THR A 51 -9.78 7.40 2.41
CA THR A 51 -9.98 8.75 1.91
C THR A 51 -10.81 8.74 0.64
N MET A 52 -10.56 7.84 -0.32
CA MET A 52 -11.37 7.73 -1.55
C MET A 52 -12.86 7.55 -1.23
N VAL A 53 -13.20 6.60 -0.36
CA VAL A 53 -14.58 6.37 0.11
C VAL A 53 -15.18 7.64 0.74
N TYR A 54 -14.42 8.29 1.65
CA TYR A 54 -14.88 9.54 2.27
C TYR A 54 -15.17 10.63 1.24
N ARG A 55 -14.31 10.77 0.22
CA ARG A 55 -14.45 11.77 -0.84
C ARG A 55 -15.63 11.49 -1.75
N MET A 56 -15.88 10.23 -2.10
CA MET A 56 -17.06 9.84 -2.87
C MET A 56 -18.36 10.10 -2.10
N ARG A 57 -18.39 9.82 -0.79
CA ARG A 57 -19.57 10.03 0.07
C ARG A 57 -19.83 11.50 0.41
N LYS A 58 -18.76 12.29 0.60
CA LYS A 58 -18.84 13.70 0.97
C LYS A 58 -17.89 14.54 0.11
N PRO A 59 -18.23 14.75 -1.18
CA PRO A 59 -17.45 15.65 -2.02
C PRO A 59 -17.43 17.06 -1.42
N PRO A 60 -16.34 17.83 -1.59
CA PRO A 60 -16.36 19.25 -1.24
C PRO A 60 -17.37 20.00 -2.10
N LYS A 61 -17.89 21.07 -1.51
CA LYS A 61 -18.71 22.05 -2.23
C LYS A 61 -17.98 22.53 -3.47
N HIS A 62 -18.66 22.54 -4.60
CA HIS A 62 -18.17 22.95 -5.92
C HIS A 62 -17.19 21.97 -6.58
N PHE A 63 -16.96 20.79 -6.01
CA PHE A 63 -16.11 19.73 -6.57
C PHE A 63 -16.87 18.41 -6.78
N GLU A 64 -18.20 18.39 -6.64
CA GLU A 64 -19.03 17.19 -6.71
C GLU A 64 -18.88 16.47 -8.06
N GLU A 65 -18.99 17.21 -9.16
CA GLU A 65 -18.85 16.66 -10.51
C GLU A 65 -17.42 16.20 -10.80
N PHE A 66 -16.42 16.96 -10.34
CA PHE A 66 -15.02 16.59 -10.46
C PHE A 66 -14.73 15.26 -9.74
N VAL A 67 -15.18 15.12 -8.50
CA VAL A 67 -15.01 13.88 -7.72
C VAL A 67 -15.69 12.71 -8.43
N ARG A 68 -16.93 12.88 -8.89
CA ARG A 68 -17.66 11.83 -9.62
C ARG A 68 -16.90 11.40 -10.86
N SER A 69 -16.54 12.35 -11.73
CA SER A 69 -15.88 12.06 -13.01
C SER A 69 -14.51 11.42 -12.81
N HIS A 70 -13.71 11.94 -11.86
CA HIS A 70 -12.40 11.40 -11.55
C HIS A 70 -12.46 9.93 -11.12
N TYR A 71 -13.35 9.58 -10.19
CA TYR A 71 -13.45 8.19 -9.73
C TYR A 71 -14.11 7.28 -10.75
N PHE A 72 -15.06 7.79 -11.54
CA PHE A 72 -15.66 7.04 -12.66
C PHE A 72 -14.61 6.65 -13.71
N GLU A 73 -13.81 7.61 -14.17
CA GLU A 73 -12.75 7.37 -15.17
C GLU A 73 -11.65 6.45 -14.67
N ARG A 74 -11.30 6.54 -13.38
CA ARG A 74 -10.21 5.77 -12.77
C ARG A 74 -10.63 4.42 -12.19
N ALA A 75 -11.92 4.11 -12.17
CA ALA A 75 -12.48 2.95 -11.48
C ALA A 75 -11.81 1.63 -11.91
N HIS A 76 -11.62 1.43 -13.21
CA HIS A 76 -10.99 0.22 -13.75
C HIS A 76 -9.52 0.10 -13.39
N ASP A 77 -8.77 1.20 -13.48
CA ASP A 77 -7.35 1.20 -13.12
C ASP A 77 -7.16 0.93 -11.63
N LEU A 78 -8.05 1.46 -10.77
CA LEU A 78 -8.04 1.22 -9.33
C LEU A 78 -8.28 -0.25 -8.99
N VAL A 79 -9.33 -0.88 -9.55
CA VAL A 79 -9.62 -2.30 -9.32
C VAL A 79 -8.49 -3.18 -9.86
N LYS A 80 -7.94 -2.84 -11.02
CA LYS A 80 -6.80 -3.57 -11.61
C LYS A 80 -5.57 -3.50 -10.69
N ALA A 81 -5.22 -2.33 -10.18
CA ALA A 81 -4.11 -2.15 -9.26
C ALA A 81 -4.33 -2.92 -7.95
N ALA A 82 -5.53 -2.85 -7.37
CA ALA A 82 -5.84 -3.60 -6.16
C ALA A 82 -5.77 -5.12 -6.37
N ASN A 83 -6.26 -5.63 -7.50
CA ASN A 83 -6.12 -7.05 -7.83
C ASN A 83 -4.65 -7.47 -7.92
N ALA A 84 -3.79 -6.65 -8.54
CA ALA A 84 -2.35 -6.92 -8.59
C ALA A 84 -1.74 -6.98 -7.18
N TYR A 85 -2.11 -6.07 -6.29
CA TYR A 85 -1.67 -6.09 -4.90
C TYR A 85 -2.20 -7.31 -4.15
N ILE A 86 -3.46 -7.70 -4.34
CA ILE A 86 -4.04 -8.93 -3.76
C ILE A 86 -3.28 -10.17 -4.24
N ASP A 87 -2.83 -10.21 -5.49
CA ASP A 87 -2.02 -11.29 -6.05
C ASP A 87 -0.58 -11.32 -5.49
N GLY A 88 -0.15 -10.25 -4.81
CA GLY A 88 1.15 -10.15 -4.15
C GLY A 88 2.14 -9.21 -4.82
N ALA A 89 1.73 -8.46 -5.85
CA ALA A 89 2.58 -7.44 -6.43
C ALA A 89 3.00 -6.42 -5.34
N PRO A 90 4.26 -5.95 -5.36
CA PRO A 90 4.70 -4.94 -4.41
C PRO A 90 3.93 -3.63 -4.63
N LEU A 91 3.69 -2.90 -3.54
CA LEU A 91 3.06 -1.59 -3.61
C LEU A 91 3.94 -0.63 -4.44
N GLY A 92 3.32 0.13 -5.34
CA GLY A 92 4.06 1.02 -6.26
C GLY A 92 4.51 0.33 -7.55
N SER A 93 4.21 -0.96 -7.74
CA SER A 93 4.37 -1.62 -9.03
C SER A 93 3.54 -0.90 -10.11
N ILE A 94 4.20 -0.51 -11.19
CA ILE A 94 3.57 0.22 -12.29
C ILE A 94 2.70 -0.75 -13.09
N VAL A 95 1.39 -0.67 -12.91
CA VAL A 95 0.40 -1.42 -13.71
C VAL A 95 0.01 -0.63 -14.97
N LYS A 96 1.00 -0.07 -15.70
CA LYS A 96 0.98 0.32 -17.14
C LYS A 96 2.19 1.20 -17.50
N GLY A 97 3.09 0.68 -18.35
CA GLY A 97 3.70 1.44 -19.45
C GLY A 97 4.76 2.53 -19.18
N GLY A 98 5.51 2.51 -18.08
CA GLY A 98 6.61 3.45 -17.86
C GLY A 98 7.84 2.78 -17.24
N VAL A 99 9.00 2.97 -17.88
CA VAL A 99 10.30 2.39 -17.49
C VAL A 99 10.83 3.05 -16.22
N GLN A 100 11.17 2.25 -15.21
CA GLN A 100 12.33 2.50 -14.34
C GLN A 100 12.75 1.24 -13.59
N ASP A 101 14.06 1.16 -13.36
CA ASP A 101 14.82 -0.01 -12.93
C ASP A 101 14.36 -0.53 -11.57
N ILE A 102 13.89 -1.78 -11.55
CA ILE A 102 13.53 -2.49 -10.33
C ILE A 102 14.81 -3.13 -9.79
N GLU A 103 15.29 -2.65 -8.64
CA GLU A 103 16.19 -3.46 -7.81
C GLU A 103 15.42 -4.71 -7.35
N GLU A 104 15.81 -5.85 -7.92
CA GLU A 104 15.30 -7.18 -7.62
C GLU A 104 15.64 -7.58 -6.17
N SER A 105 14.79 -7.18 -5.23
CA SER A 105 14.54 -7.98 -4.03
C SER A 105 13.04 -7.99 -3.75
N SER A 106 12.27 -8.59 -4.66
CA SER A 106 10.80 -8.54 -4.66
C SER A 106 10.20 -9.46 -3.59
N GLU A 107 10.37 -9.11 -2.32
CA GLU A 107 9.42 -9.52 -1.31
C GLU A 107 8.08 -8.86 -1.64
N GLY A 108 7.12 -9.65 -2.13
CA GLY A 108 5.76 -9.18 -2.46
C GLY A 108 5.06 -8.49 -1.28
N GLY A 109 3.90 -7.89 -1.55
CA GLY A 109 3.10 -7.22 -0.52
C GLY A 109 2.83 -8.13 0.69
N SER A 110 2.86 -7.58 1.91
CA SER A 110 2.64 -8.37 3.12
C SER A 110 1.28 -9.07 3.12
N MET A 111 1.17 -10.25 3.73
CA MET A 111 -0.13 -10.97 3.78
C MET A 111 -1.23 -10.14 4.43
N LYS A 112 -0.89 -9.37 5.48
CA LYS A 112 -1.80 -8.42 6.11
C LYS A 112 -2.27 -7.37 5.11
N PHE A 113 -1.35 -6.71 4.42
CA PHE A 113 -1.68 -5.71 3.39
C PHE A 113 -2.60 -6.27 2.31
N ARG A 114 -2.27 -7.44 1.75
CA ARG A 114 -3.08 -8.09 0.70
C ARG A 114 -4.52 -8.35 1.16
N THR A 115 -4.66 -8.78 2.42
CA THR A 115 -5.96 -9.04 3.05
C THR A 115 -6.72 -7.75 3.28
N ASP A 116 -6.07 -6.73 3.83
CA ASP A 116 -6.65 -5.42 4.11
C ASP A 116 -7.12 -4.73 2.80
N VAL A 117 -6.34 -4.84 1.71
CA VAL A 117 -6.73 -4.35 0.38
C VAL A 117 -7.97 -5.07 -0.10
N ALA A 118 -8.01 -6.41 -0.06
CA ALA A 118 -9.18 -7.16 -0.52
C ALA A 118 -10.45 -6.85 0.28
N VAL A 119 -10.33 -6.70 1.60
CA VAL A 119 -11.46 -6.35 2.47
C VAL A 119 -11.95 -4.93 2.19
N PHE A 120 -11.04 -3.95 2.17
CA PHE A 120 -11.43 -2.56 2.07
C PHE A 120 -11.86 -2.16 0.65
N MET A 121 -11.29 -2.80 -0.38
CA MET A 121 -11.65 -2.53 -1.77
C MET A 121 -13.10 -2.93 -2.09
N LYS A 122 -13.72 -3.85 -1.32
CA LYS A 122 -15.17 -4.11 -1.43
C LYS A 122 -15.99 -2.84 -1.21
N THR A 123 -15.72 -2.13 -0.11
CA THR A 123 -16.35 -0.84 0.20
C THR A 123 -16.11 0.20 -0.90
N VAL A 124 -14.90 0.23 -1.47
CA VAL A 124 -14.57 1.16 -2.56
C VAL A 124 -15.40 0.82 -3.81
N VAL A 125 -15.48 -0.46 -4.19
CA VAL A 125 -16.27 -0.92 -5.34
C VAL A 125 -17.75 -0.60 -5.15
N GLU A 126 -18.32 -0.82 -3.95
CA GLU A 126 -19.71 -0.45 -3.64
C GLU A 126 -19.98 1.04 -3.89
N GLU A 127 -19.05 1.93 -3.52
CA GLU A 127 -19.18 3.36 -3.81
C GLU A 127 -18.99 3.68 -5.30
N LEU A 128 -18.07 3.01 -5.99
CA LEU A 128 -17.89 3.18 -7.45
C LEU A 128 -19.12 2.73 -8.25
N VAL A 129 -19.80 1.67 -7.82
CA VAL A 129 -21.05 1.21 -8.41
C VAL A 129 -22.16 2.25 -8.25
N LYS A 130 -22.27 2.87 -7.07
CA LYS A 130 -23.22 3.98 -6.83
C LYS A 130 -22.97 5.19 -7.74
N LEU A 131 -21.72 5.39 -8.18
CA LEU A 131 -21.34 6.42 -9.14
C LEU A 131 -21.64 6.04 -10.61
N GLY A 132 -22.05 4.80 -10.88
CA GLY A 132 -22.47 4.32 -12.19
C GLY A 132 -21.60 3.21 -12.80
N VAL A 133 -20.50 2.80 -12.15
CA VAL A 133 -19.59 1.77 -12.69
C VAL A 133 -20.02 0.37 -12.25
N LYS A 134 -21.18 -0.07 -12.76
CA LYS A 134 -21.85 -1.32 -12.32
C LYS A 134 -21.06 -2.59 -12.63
N GLU A 135 -20.22 -2.55 -13.65
CA GLU A 135 -19.44 -3.70 -14.13
C GLU A 135 -18.23 -4.09 -13.25
N LEU A 136 -18.06 -3.48 -12.08
CA LEU A 136 -16.92 -3.74 -11.18
C LEU A 136 -17.21 -4.74 -10.06
N GLU A 137 -18.48 -5.06 -9.78
CA GLU A 137 -18.86 -5.96 -8.68
C GLU A 137 -18.20 -7.34 -8.80
N ASP A 138 -18.15 -7.88 -10.02
CA ASP A 138 -17.59 -9.21 -10.29
C ASP A 138 -16.09 -9.21 -10.59
N LYS A 139 -15.46 -8.02 -10.70
CA LYS A 139 -14.06 -7.90 -11.13
C LYS A 139 -13.06 -7.85 -9.97
N LEU A 140 -13.52 -7.66 -8.73
CA LEU A 140 -12.66 -7.63 -7.54
C LEU A 140 -12.32 -9.04 -7.07
N LYS A 141 -11.03 -9.33 -6.86
CA LYS A 141 -10.57 -10.63 -6.36
C LYS A 141 -10.89 -10.83 -4.87
N PRO A 142 -11.17 -12.08 -4.46
CA PRO A 142 -11.36 -12.40 -3.04
C PRO A 142 -10.06 -12.24 -2.26
N PRO A 143 -10.13 -12.11 -0.92
CA PRO A 143 -8.95 -12.11 -0.06
C PRO A 143 -8.07 -13.34 -0.30
N PRO A 144 -6.74 -13.22 -0.17
CA PRO A 144 -5.85 -14.34 -0.34
C PRO A 144 -6.13 -15.41 0.73
N VAL A 145 -6.16 -16.68 0.32
CA VAL A 145 -6.35 -17.80 1.23
C VAL A 145 -5.09 -17.97 2.07
N VAL A 146 -5.22 -17.82 3.39
CA VAL A 146 -4.15 -18.13 4.34
C VAL A 146 -4.11 -19.65 4.49
N ASN A 147 -3.33 -20.33 3.66
CA ASN A 147 -2.96 -21.72 3.95
C ASN A 147 -1.97 -21.68 5.11
N ALA A 148 -2.40 -22.16 6.29
CA ALA A 148 -1.62 -22.19 7.53
C ALA A 148 -0.42 -23.17 7.49
N ASN A 149 0.14 -23.45 6.32
CA ASN A 149 1.20 -24.43 6.10
C ASN A 149 2.40 -23.75 5.44
N THR A 150 2.97 -22.74 6.10
CA THR A 150 4.37 -22.37 5.90
C THR A 150 4.89 -21.73 7.19
N GLU A 151 4.95 -22.51 8.27
CA GLU A 151 5.91 -22.26 9.34
C GLU A 151 7.32 -22.58 8.80
N SER A 152 7.90 -21.67 8.04
CA SER A 152 9.34 -21.70 7.77
C SER A 152 10.07 -21.01 8.94
N ASN A 153 10.22 -21.80 10.01
CA ASN A 153 11.40 -21.91 10.85
C ASN A 153 12.26 -20.64 11.02
N CYS A 154 11.86 -19.74 11.92
CA CYS A 154 12.79 -18.83 12.60
C CYS A 154 12.49 -18.84 14.10
N LYS A 155 12.85 -19.93 14.77
CA LYS A 155 13.02 -19.96 16.22
C LYS A 155 14.35 -20.61 16.55
N ARG A 156 15.15 -19.86 17.33
CA ARG A 156 16.35 -20.23 18.10
C ARG A 156 17.70 -20.11 17.39
N SER A 157 18.29 -18.93 17.52
CA SER A 157 19.71 -18.84 17.91
C SER A 157 19.93 -17.60 18.79
N ILE A 158 19.41 -17.65 20.02
CA ILE A 158 19.97 -16.89 21.14
C ILE A 158 19.84 -17.79 22.36
N SER A 159 20.87 -18.57 22.65
CA SER A 159 21.34 -18.88 24.01
C SER A 159 22.42 -19.96 23.92
N SER A 160 23.68 -19.54 24.08
CA SER A 160 24.78 -20.30 24.71
C SER A 160 26.05 -19.45 24.68
N ARG A 161 26.07 -18.34 25.44
CA ARG A 161 27.32 -17.68 25.85
C ARG A 161 27.11 -16.70 27.01
N LEU A 162 26.48 -17.17 28.08
CA LEU A 162 26.42 -16.41 29.34
C LEU A 162 26.33 -17.34 30.56
N LEU A 163 27.29 -18.25 30.69
CA LEU A 163 27.65 -18.92 31.95
C LEU A 163 29.14 -19.28 31.91
N ALA A 164 29.99 -18.27 31.98
CA ALA A 164 31.41 -18.44 32.27
C ALA A 164 31.94 -17.19 33.01
N PHE A 165 31.37 -16.91 34.17
CA PHE A 165 32.04 -16.20 35.25
C PHE A 165 31.63 -16.90 36.55
N GLY A 166 32.35 -17.99 36.83
CA GLY A 166 32.37 -18.59 38.16
C GLY A 166 33.21 -17.70 39.07
N PHE A 167 32.66 -17.45 40.25
CA PHE A 167 33.41 -17.09 41.44
C PHE A 167 34.45 -18.17 41.74
N ASP A 168 35.70 -17.75 41.94
CA ASP A 168 36.59 -18.23 43.01
C ASP A 168 37.48 -17.04 43.41
#